data_AF-A0A853U4F7-F1
#
_entry.id   AF-A0A853U4F7-F1
#
_cell.length_a   1.000
_cell.length_b   1.000
_cell.length_c   1.000
_cell.angle_alpha   90.00
_cell.angle_beta   90.00
_cell.angle_gamma   90.00
#
_symmetry.space_group_name_H-M   'P 1'
#
loop_
_entity.id
_entity.type
_entity.pdbx_description
1 polymer ?
#
loop_
_entity_poly.entity_id
_entity_poly.type
_entity_poly.pdbx_seq_one_letter_code
_entity_poly.pdbx_strand_id
1 'polypeptide(L)' 'MRPNPRWFLPTMLGIIILGMLWLIVFYLSGGEFPVKVWGNWNLLAGFGIMVVGLAMSTRWR' A
#
# COMPACT_ATOMS: atom_id res chain seq x y z
N MET A 1 -25.57 -5.35 14.74
CA MET A 1 -24.32 -4.78 14.19
C MET A 1 -23.19 -5.27 15.07
N ARG A 2 -22.41 -6.28 14.65
CA ARG A 2 -21.21 -6.68 15.39
C ARG A 2 -20.19 -5.55 15.19
N PRO A 3 -19.64 -4.94 16.24
CA PRO A 3 -18.67 -3.86 16.08
C PRO A 3 -17.50 -4.40 15.25
N ASN A 4 -17.23 -3.80 14.10
CA ASN A 4 -16.03 -4.14 13.34
C ASN A 4 -14.83 -3.87 14.26
N PRO A 5 -13.83 -4.76 14.36
CA PRO A 5 -12.72 -4.57 15.29
C PRO A 5 -12.02 -3.25 15.01
N ARG A 6 -11.77 -2.46 16.07
CA ARG A 6 -11.13 -1.13 15.97
C ARG A 6 -9.78 -1.14 15.26
N TRP A 7 -9.14 -2.31 15.14
CA TRP A 7 -7.89 -2.56 14.43
C TRP A 7 -8.03 -2.57 12.90
N PHE A 8 -9.22 -2.86 12.36
CA PHE A 8 -9.42 -2.94 10.91
C PHE A 8 -9.19 -1.59 10.22
N LEU A 9 -9.66 -0.52 10.85
CA LEU A 9 -9.56 0.85 10.35
C LEU A 9 -8.10 1.35 10.25
N PRO A 10 -7.24 1.25 11.29
CA PRO A 10 -5.84 1.64 11.20
C PRO A 10 -5.02 0.73 10.29
N THR A 11 -5.32 -0.58 10.20
CA THR A 11 -4.61 -1.47 9.26
C THR A 11 -4.92 -1.12 7.81
N MET A 12 -6.19 -0.86 7.48
CA MET A 12 -6.58 -0.43 6.13
C MET A 12 -5.90 0.89 5.74
N LEU A 13 -5.95 1.90 6.62
CA LEU A 13 -5.28 3.18 6.40
C LEU A 13 -3.76 3.02 6.30
N GLY A 14 -3.16 2.19 7.16
CA GLY A 14 -1.73 1.91 7.13
C GLY A 14 -1.28 1.32 5.80
N ILE A 15 -2.03 0.37 5.22
CA ILE A 15 -1.69 -0.24 3.94
C ILE A 15 -1.85 0.75 2.77
N ILE A 16 -2.91 1.56 2.77
CA ILE A 16 -3.10 2.59 1.73
C ILE A 16 -1.99 3.63 1.79
N ILE A 17 -1.65 4.13 2.99
CA ILE A 17 -0.57 5.10 3.19
C ILE A 17 0.77 4.48 2.78
N LEU A 18 1.01 3.21 3.11
CA LEU A 18 2.22 2.49 2.72
C LEU A 18 2.34 2.39 1.19
N GLY A 19 1.25 2.05 0.49
CA GLY A 19 1.22 1.97 -0.97
C GLY A 19 1.48 3.33 -1.63
N MET A 20 0.87 4.40 -1.09
CA MET A 20 1.14 5.76 -1.52
C MET A 20 2.61 6.15 -1.31
N LEU A 21 3.15 5.94 -0.11
CA LEU A 21 4.54 6.27 0.21
C LEU A 21 5.52 5.50 -0.69
N TRP A 22 5.25 4.23 -0.97
CA TRP A 22 6.11 3.42 -1.83
C TRP A 22 6.24 4.00 -3.24
N LEU A 23 5.11 4.34 -3.87
CA LEU A 23 5.09 4.93 -5.20
C LEU A 23 5.68 6.34 -5.21
N ILE A 24 5.39 7.15 -4.19
CA ILE A 24 5.95 8.50 -4.02
C ILE A 24 7.48 8.42 -3.94
N VAL A 25 8.03 7.57 -3.07
CA VAL A 25 9.47 7.41 -2.89
C VAL A 25 10.13 6.90 -4.18
N PHE A 26 9.50 5.94 -4.87
CA PHE A 26 10.02 5.42 -6.13
C PHE A 26 10.06 6.48 -7.23
N TYR A 27 8.99 7.27 -7.36
CA TYR A 27 8.95 8.38 -8.32
C TYR A 27 9.91 9.51 -7.96
N LEU A 28 9.96 9.93 -6.68
CA LEU A 28 10.86 11.01 -6.25
C LEU A 28 12.33 10.63 -6.40
N SER A 29 12.67 9.37 -6.17
CA SER A 29 14.05 8.88 -6.28
C SER A 29 14.50 8.60 -7.71
N GLY A 30 13.62 8.80 -8.71
CA GLY A 30 13.95 8.49 -10.10
C GLY A 30 14.25 7.01 -10.35
N GLY A 31 13.69 6.12 -9.51
CA GLY A 31 13.92 4.68 -9.59
C GLY A 31 15.09 4.12 -8.77
N GLU A 32 15.72 4.93 -7.91
CA GLU A 32 16.83 4.47 -7.05
C GLU A 32 16.38 3.90 -5.69
N PHE A 33 15.26 4.38 -5.13
CA PHE A 33 14.71 3.94 -3.84
C PHE A 33 13.28 3.41 -4.03
N PRO A 34 12.75 2.51 -3.18
CA PRO A 34 13.35 1.93 -1.97
C PRO A 34 14.32 0.77 -2.23
N VAL A 35 14.22 0.08 -3.38
CA VAL A 35 15.12 -1.02 -3.77
C VAL A 35 15.62 -0.83 -5.20
N LYS A 36 16.82 -0.25 -5.36
CA LYS A 36 17.44 0.00 -6.67
C LYS A 36 17.53 -1.25 -7.57
N VAL A 37 17.80 -2.41 -6.96
CA VAL A 37 17.96 -3.70 -7.66
C VAL A 37 16.67 -4.18 -8.34
N TRP A 38 15.51 -3.76 -7.83
CA TRP A 38 14.21 -4.21 -8.32
C TRP A 38 13.76 -3.44 -9.57
N GLY A 39 14.32 -2.25 -9.86
CA GLY A 39 13.93 -1.45 -11.03
C GLY A 39 12.41 -1.28 -11.12
N ASN A 40 11.81 -1.70 -12.23
CA ASN A 40 10.35 -1.65 -12.47
C ASN A 40 9.52 -2.54 -11.53
N TRP A 41 10.10 -3.52 -10.85
CA TRP A 41 9.38 -4.33 -9.86
C TRP A 41 8.89 -3.52 -8.66
N ASN A 42 9.51 -2.38 -8.36
CA ASN A 42 9.03 -1.47 -7.32
C ASN A 42 7.64 -0.88 -7.65
N LEU A 43 7.36 -0.61 -8.93
CA LEU A 43 6.04 -0.16 -9.37
C LEU A 43 5.01 -1.26 -9.17
N LEU A 44 5.35 -2.50 -9.52
CA LEU A 44 4.48 -3.67 -9.34
C LEU A 44 4.19 -3.90 -7.84
N ALA A 45 5.20 -3.76 -6.98
CA ALA A 45 5.04 -3.87 -5.53
C ALA A 45 4.14 -2.76 -4.97
N GLY A 46 4.38 -1.50 -5.32
CA GLY A 46 3.53 -0.38 -4.91
C GLY A 46 2.08 -0.55 -5.38
N PHE A 47 1.88 -1.02 -6.62
CA PHE A 47 0.56 -1.32 -7.15
C PHE A 47 -0.12 -2.48 -6.40
N GLY A 48 0.63 -3.55 -6.09
CA GLY A 48 0.15 -4.67 -5.28
C GLY A 48 -0.30 -4.24 -3.89
N ILE A 49 0.46 -3.36 -3.22
CA ILE A 49 0.08 -2.81 -1.90
C ILE A 49 -1.23 -2.01 -2.00
N MET A 50 -1.39 -1.21 -3.05
CA MET A 50 -2.64 -0.46 -3.28
C MET A 50 -3.84 -1.40 -3.52
N VAL A 51 -3.65 -2.48 -4.29
CA VAL A 51 -4.69 -3.50 -4.51
C VAL A 51 -5.07 -4.20 -3.19
N VAL A 52 -4.11 -4.49 -2.31
CA VAL A 52 -4.40 -5.07 -0.98
C VAL A 52 -5.16 -4.08 -0.10
N GLY A 53 -4.78 -2.80 -0.11
CA GLY A 53 -5.51 -1.74 0.60
C GLY A 53 -6.97 -1.63 0.12
N LEU A 54 -7.19 -1.73 -1.19
CA LEU A 54 -8.52 -1.75 -1.81
C LEU A 54 -9.30 -3.05 -1.50
N ALA A 55 -8.63 -4.20 -1.47
CA ALA A 55 -9.26 -5.46 -1.10
C ALA A 55 -9.72 -5.45 0.37
N MET A 56 -8.98 -4.78 1.26
CA MET A 56 -9.46 -4.55 2.63
C MET A 56 -10.65 -3.59 2.68
N SER A 57 -10.74 -2.59 1.79
CA SER A 57 -11.89 -1.68 1.74
C SER A 57 -13.18 -2.35 1.23
N THR A 58 -13.08 -3.42 0.43
CA THR A 58 -14.25 -4.21 -0.01
C THR A 58 -14.71 -5.23 1.03
N ARG A 59 -13.84 -5.65 1.96
CA ARG A 59 -14.16 -6.61 3.02
C ARG A 59 -14.79 -5.98 4.27
N TRP A 60 -15.32 -4.77 4.18
CA TRP A 60 -16.08 -4.14 5.28
C TRP A 60 -17.35 -4.97 5.55
N ARG A 61 -17.32 -5.80 6.60
CA ARG A 61 -18.48 -6.53 7.13
C ARG A 61 -18.60 -6.29 8.62
#